data_AF-A0A3D5AT87-F1
#
_entry.id   AF-A0A3D5AT87-F1
#
_cell.length_a   1.000
_cell.length_b   1.000
_cell.length_c   1.000
_cell.angle_alpha   90.00
_cell.angle_beta   90.00
_cell.angle_gamma   90.00
#
_symmetry.space_group_name_H-M   'P 1'
#
loop_
_entity.id
_entity.type
_entity.pdbx_description
1 polymer ?
#
loop_
_entity_poly.entity_id
_entity_poly.type
_entity_poly.pdbx_seq_one_letter_code
_entity_poly.pdbx_strand_id
1 'polypeptide(L)'
;RVDGSDSHAGLDPNYTKDWATAAKDTVFQQAQNRERDRVYFNPSVSQAKKDGLRALGQFIYYDAIVMHGNGSDRDSFGSIRKNALNKAKPPAQGGSEVTYLNAFLDARKVAMKHEQAHADTSRVDTAQRVFLRNGNLDLNTPLSWKVYGDSYRIN
;
A
#
# COMPACT_ATOMS: atom_id res chain seq x y z
N ARG A 1 -29.14 -7.89 2.34
CA ARG A 1 -27.90 -8.18 1.57
C ARG A 1 -26.81 -7.34 2.20
N VAL A 2 -25.71 -7.94 2.64
CA VAL A 2 -24.62 -7.23 3.34
C VAL A 2 -23.61 -6.64 2.36
N ASP A 3 -23.31 -7.37 1.28
CA ASP A 3 -22.45 -6.91 0.17
C ASP A 3 -22.91 -5.55 -0.40
N GLY A 4 -22.01 -4.56 -0.33
CA GLY A 4 -22.26 -3.17 -0.73
C GLY A 4 -22.81 -2.24 0.37
N SER A 5 -22.89 -2.70 1.63
CA SER A 5 -23.36 -1.91 2.78
C SER A 5 -22.53 -2.17 4.04
N ASP A 6 -22.74 -1.39 5.10
CA ASP A 6 -22.21 -1.60 6.45
C ASP A 6 -23.12 -2.47 7.35
N SER A 7 -24.15 -3.11 6.76
CA SER A 7 -25.11 -3.91 7.52
C SER A 7 -24.51 -5.20 8.07
N HIS A 8 -24.81 -5.53 9.32
CA HIS A 8 -24.43 -6.78 9.98
C HIS A 8 -25.53 -7.86 9.96
N ALA A 9 -26.60 -7.67 9.20
CA ALA A 9 -27.75 -8.56 9.20
C ALA A 9 -27.36 -10.00 8.79
N GLY A 10 -27.55 -10.96 9.70
CA GLY A 10 -27.19 -12.37 9.51
C GLY A 10 -25.74 -12.72 9.87
N LEU A 11 -24.93 -11.75 10.32
CA LEU A 11 -23.57 -11.96 10.83
C LEU A 11 -23.55 -11.99 12.36
N ASP A 12 -24.18 -11.00 12.98
CA ASP A 12 -24.18 -10.88 14.43
C ASP A 12 -25.13 -11.90 15.09
N PRO A 13 -24.76 -12.46 16.25
CA PRO A 13 -23.53 -12.18 17.02
C PRO A 13 -22.36 -13.16 16.74
N ASN A 14 -22.56 -14.19 15.91
CA ASN A 14 -21.65 -15.35 15.88
C ASN A 14 -20.44 -15.16 14.96
N TYR A 15 -20.57 -14.33 13.91
CA TYR A 15 -19.55 -14.22 12.87
C TYR A 15 -18.16 -13.86 13.41
N THR A 16 -18.05 -12.94 14.37
CA THR A 16 -16.75 -12.51 14.92
C THR A 16 -16.03 -13.62 15.68
N LYS A 17 -16.79 -14.45 16.43
CA LYS A 17 -16.25 -15.62 17.14
C LYS A 17 -15.83 -16.73 16.17
N ASP A 18 -16.64 -16.97 15.15
CA ASP A 18 -16.36 -18.00 14.15
C ASP A 18 -15.15 -17.60 13.30
N TRP A 19 -15.02 -16.31 12.95
CA TRP A 19 -13.83 -15.76 12.29
C TRP A 19 -12.56 -15.96 13.13
N ALA A 20 -12.61 -15.64 14.43
CA ALA A 20 -11.48 -15.84 15.33
C ALA A 20 -11.10 -17.33 15.49
N THR A 21 -12.09 -18.22 15.40
CA THR A 21 -11.86 -19.68 15.38
C THR A 21 -11.19 -20.11 14.08
N ALA A 22 -11.73 -19.68 12.93
CA ALA A 22 -11.19 -19.98 11.61
C ALA A 22 -9.77 -19.43 11.42
N ALA A 23 -9.42 -18.28 12.01
CA ALA A 23 -8.08 -17.69 11.94
C ALA A 23 -6.96 -18.61 12.46
N LYS A 24 -7.31 -19.62 13.28
CA LYS A 24 -6.36 -20.64 13.77
C LYS A 24 -6.14 -21.76 12.74
N ASP A 25 -7.04 -21.92 11.77
CA ASP A 25 -6.92 -22.91 10.70
C ASP A 25 -5.94 -22.43 9.63
N THR A 26 -4.91 -23.24 9.40
CA THR A 26 -3.91 -23.00 8.35
C THR A 26 -4.50 -22.86 6.95
N VAL A 27 -5.62 -23.53 6.64
CA VAL A 27 -6.29 -23.40 5.34
C VAL A 27 -6.88 -22.00 5.18
N PHE A 28 -7.47 -21.45 6.25
CA PHE A 28 -7.98 -20.08 6.21
C PHE A 28 -6.86 -19.04 6.13
N GLN A 29 -5.73 -19.26 6.82
CA GLN A 29 -4.54 -18.42 6.67
C GLN A 29 -4.00 -18.44 5.23
N GLN A 30 -3.96 -19.61 4.59
CA GLN A 30 -3.57 -19.73 3.18
C GLN A 30 -4.55 -19.04 2.24
N ALA A 31 -5.86 -19.11 2.52
CA ALA A 31 -6.86 -18.38 1.75
C ALA A 31 -6.63 -16.86 1.82
N GLN A 32 -6.36 -16.31 3.01
CA GLN A 32 -6.01 -14.89 3.17
C GLN A 32 -4.74 -14.51 2.40
N ASN A 33 -3.69 -15.34 2.45
CA ASN A 33 -2.47 -15.10 1.68
C ASN A 33 -2.74 -15.08 0.17
N ARG A 34 -3.54 -16.03 -0.35
CA ARG A 34 -3.88 -16.08 -1.78
C ARG A 34 -4.66 -14.84 -2.22
N GLU A 35 -5.64 -14.39 -1.44
CA GLU A 35 -6.41 -13.20 -1.77
C GLU A 35 -5.56 -11.93 -1.69
N ARG A 36 -4.73 -11.78 -0.65
CA ARG A 36 -3.73 -10.70 -0.57
C ARG A 36 -2.84 -10.67 -1.81
N ASP A 37 -2.31 -11.82 -2.21
CA ASP A 37 -1.36 -11.90 -3.32
C ASP A 37 -2.01 -11.65 -4.67
N ARG A 38 -3.19 -12.23 -4.90
CA ARG A 38 -3.95 -12.09 -6.14
C ARG A 38 -4.42 -10.66 -6.38
N VAL A 39 -4.92 -9.99 -5.34
CA VAL A 39 -5.59 -8.69 -5.48
C VAL A 39 -4.63 -7.51 -5.27
N TYR A 40 -3.65 -7.64 -4.39
CA TYR A 40 -2.80 -6.52 -3.97
C TYR A 40 -1.33 -6.72 -4.34
N PHE A 41 -0.68 -7.74 -3.77
CA PHE A 41 0.79 -7.87 -3.84
C PHE A 41 1.30 -8.12 -5.25
N ASN A 42 0.78 -9.13 -5.95
CA ASN A 42 1.28 -9.47 -7.29
C ASN A 42 1.01 -8.35 -8.30
N PRO A 43 -0.19 -7.72 -8.35
CA PRO A 43 -0.44 -6.58 -9.23
C PRO A 43 0.49 -5.40 -8.97
N SER A 44 0.69 -4.99 -7.72
CA SER A 44 1.55 -3.85 -7.39
C SER A 44 3.02 -4.12 -7.69
N VAL A 45 3.53 -5.30 -7.33
CA VAL A 45 4.92 -5.68 -7.59
C VAL A 45 5.18 -5.81 -9.09
N SER A 46 4.27 -6.44 -9.83
CA SER A 46 4.36 -6.56 -11.29
C SER A 46 4.38 -5.19 -11.96
N GLN A 47 3.52 -4.27 -11.52
CA GLN A 47 3.50 -2.92 -12.07
C GLN A 47 4.76 -2.12 -11.73
N ALA A 48 5.22 -2.17 -10.48
CA ALA A 48 6.46 -1.52 -10.07
C ALA A 48 7.68 -2.03 -10.86
N LYS A 49 7.75 -3.34 -11.14
CA LYS A 49 8.80 -3.92 -12.01
C LYS A 49 8.73 -3.40 -13.44
N LYS A 50 7.52 -3.26 -14.02
CA LYS A 50 7.34 -2.65 -15.35
C LYS A 50 7.78 -1.19 -15.39
N ASP A 51 7.66 -0.48 -14.28
CA ASP A 51 8.15 0.90 -14.14
C ASP A 51 9.65 0.96 -13.79
N GLY A 52 10.32 -0.18 -13.63
CA GLY A 52 11.75 -0.27 -13.35
C GLY A 52 12.12 0.10 -11.92
N LEU A 53 11.20 -0.09 -10.97
CA LEU A 53 11.41 0.26 -9.57
C LEU A 53 12.07 -0.89 -8.78
N ARG A 54 13.01 -0.52 -7.91
CA ARG A 54 13.61 -1.40 -6.90
C ARG A 54 12.65 -1.68 -5.75
N ALA A 55 13.11 -2.42 -4.74
CA ALA A 55 12.28 -2.96 -3.68
C ALA A 55 11.50 -1.88 -2.90
N LEU A 56 12.10 -0.71 -2.64
CA LEU A 56 11.39 0.40 -1.99
C LEU A 56 10.21 0.89 -2.85
N GLY A 57 10.40 1.04 -4.15
CA GLY A 57 9.30 1.44 -5.05
C GLY A 57 8.20 0.38 -5.16
N GLN A 58 8.58 -0.90 -5.17
CA GLN A 58 7.62 -2.01 -5.11
C GLN A 58 6.81 -2.00 -3.81
N PHE A 59 7.46 -1.76 -2.66
CA PHE A 59 6.78 -1.59 -1.37
C PHE A 59 5.84 -0.38 -1.36
N ILE A 60 6.27 0.77 -1.89
CA ILE A 60 5.44 1.98 -1.98
C ILE A 60 4.18 1.72 -2.81
N TYR A 61 4.29 0.99 -3.92
CA TYR A 61 3.14 0.60 -4.74
C TYR A 61 2.22 -0.37 -4.00
N TYR A 62 2.78 -1.37 -3.32
CA TYR A 62 2.01 -2.34 -2.53
C TYR A 62 1.21 -1.65 -1.41
N ASP A 63 1.86 -0.74 -0.70
CA ASP A 63 1.22 -0.01 0.39
C ASP A 63 0.09 0.92 -0.12
N ALA A 64 0.24 1.49 -1.32
CA ALA A 64 -0.79 2.30 -1.96
C ALA A 64 -1.99 1.47 -2.41
N ILE A 65 -1.78 0.33 -3.07
CA ILE A 65 -2.91 -0.53 -3.51
C ILE A 65 -3.67 -1.15 -2.33
N VAL A 66 -3.00 -1.42 -1.20
CA VAL A 66 -3.67 -1.91 0.02
C VAL A 66 -4.63 -0.87 0.58
N MET A 67 -4.22 0.40 0.60
CA MET A 67 -5.02 1.50 1.16
C MET A 67 -6.11 1.99 0.20
N HIS A 68 -5.79 2.10 -1.08
CA HIS A 68 -6.65 2.75 -2.08
C HIS A 68 -7.31 1.77 -3.05
N GLY A 69 -7.02 0.48 -2.94
CA GLY A 69 -7.52 -0.54 -3.85
C GLY A 69 -7.01 -0.40 -5.28
N ASN A 70 -7.45 -1.34 -6.12
CA ASN A 70 -7.17 -1.37 -7.56
C ASN A 70 -8.37 -0.93 -8.40
N GLY A 71 -9.16 0.00 -7.87
CA GLY A 71 -10.34 0.56 -8.54
C GLY A 71 -9.99 1.50 -9.69
N SER A 72 -11.01 2.20 -10.18
CA SER A 72 -10.89 3.22 -11.24
C SER A 72 -11.28 4.61 -10.77
N ASP A 73 -11.57 4.80 -9.48
CA ASP A 73 -11.85 6.11 -8.91
C ASP A 73 -10.58 6.97 -8.86
N ARG A 74 -10.76 8.25 -8.53
CA ARG A 74 -9.69 9.25 -8.58
C ARG A 74 -8.59 9.04 -7.52
N ASP A 75 -8.89 8.27 -6.47
CA ASP A 75 -8.02 8.06 -5.32
C ASP A 75 -7.40 6.64 -5.34
N SER A 76 -7.87 5.75 -6.22
CA SER A 76 -7.31 4.43 -6.49
C SER A 76 -5.83 4.42 -6.89
N PHE A 77 -5.16 3.27 -6.71
CA PHE A 77 -3.75 3.07 -7.06
C PHE A 77 -3.41 3.50 -8.50
N GLY A 78 -4.26 3.14 -9.48
CA GLY A 78 -4.04 3.49 -10.88
C GLY A 78 -4.03 5.00 -11.13
N SER A 79 -4.93 5.73 -10.46
CA SER A 79 -5.02 7.19 -10.53
C SER A 79 -3.82 7.87 -9.85
N ILE A 80 -3.39 7.39 -8.68
CA ILE A 80 -2.18 7.86 -8.00
C ILE A 80 -0.95 7.70 -8.90
N ARG A 81 -0.78 6.52 -9.50
CA ARG A 81 0.31 6.25 -10.44
C ARG A 81 0.28 7.17 -11.64
N LYS A 82 -0.89 7.39 -12.25
CA LYS A 82 -1.07 8.31 -13.38
C LYS A 82 -0.67 9.73 -13.01
N ASN A 83 -1.05 10.20 -11.83
CA ASN A 83 -0.68 11.54 -11.34
C ASN A 83 0.83 11.67 -11.13
N ALA A 84 1.50 10.62 -10.64
CA ALA A 84 2.96 10.59 -10.52
C ALA A 84 3.66 10.67 -11.89
N LEU A 85 3.18 9.89 -12.88
CA LEU A 85 3.73 9.86 -14.24
C LEU A 85 3.62 11.20 -14.96
N ASN A 86 2.59 11.99 -14.65
CA ASN A 86 2.46 13.36 -15.18
C ASN A 86 3.51 14.33 -14.63
N LYS A 87 4.24 13.96 -13.57
CA LYS A 87 5.23 14.80 -12.88
C LYS A 87 6.66 14.32 -13.06
N ALA A 88 6.88 13.01 -13.17
CA ALA A 88 8.19 12.41 -13.32
C ALA A 88 8.13 11.13 -14.15
N LYS A 89 9.14 10.94 -15.01
CA LYS A 89 9.32 9.67 -15.73
C LYS A 89 9.83 8.60 -14.75
N PRO A 90 9.33 7.36 -14.83
CA PRO A 90 9.88 6.25 -14.05
C PRO A 90 11.19 5.75 -14.68
N PRO A 91 11.98 4.94 -13.95
CA PRO A 91 13.23 4.36 -14.46
C PRO A 91 13.11 3.63 -15.80
N ALA A 92 12.03 2.88 -16.02
CA ALA A 92 11.77 2.20 -17.30
C ALA A 92 11.63 3.16 -18.50
N GLN A 93 11.45 4.45 -18.25
CA GLN A 93 11.40 5.51 -19.27
C GLN A 93 12.61 6.46 -19.18
N GLY A 94 13.69 6.03 -18.53
CA GLY A 94 14.94 6.79 -18.38
C GLY A 94 14.91 7.89 -17.30
N GLY A 95 13.91 7.88 -16.41
CA GLY A 95 13.81 8.85 -15.31
C GLY A 95 14.57 8.43 -14.05
N SER A 96 14.85 9.40 -13.17
CA SER A 96 15.41 9.13 -11.85
C SER A 96 14.37 8.45 -10.94
N GLU A 97 14.72 7.30 -10.38
CA GLU A 97 13.85 6.58 -9.46
C GLU A 97 13.49 7.44 -8.23
N VAL A 98 14.45 8.16 -7.66
CA VAL A 98 14.21 9.01 -6.49
C VAL A 98 13.24 10.14 -6.84
N THR A 99 13.38 10.75 -8.02
CA THR A 99 12.46 11.80 -8.48
C THR A 99 11.06 11.23 -8.70
N TYR A 100 10.96 10.06 -9.33
CA TYR A 100 9.70 9.37 -9.55
C TYR A 100 8.99 8.99 -8.25
N LEU A 101 9.71 8.41 -7.29
CA LEU A 101 9.13 8.00 -6.01
C LEU A 101 8.69 9.20 -5.16
N ASN A 102 9.40 10.34 -5.21
CA ASN A 102 8.90 11.56 -4.57
C ASN A 102 7.59 12.03 -5.20
N ALA A 103 7.50 12.07 -6.53
CA ALA A 103 6.26 12.43 -7.23
C ALA A 103 5.10 11.48 -6.90
N PHE A 104 5.38 10.17 -6.78
CA PHE A 104 4.37 9.19 -6.39
C PHE A 104 3.89 9.37 -4.95
N LEU A 105 4.80 9.56 -4.00
CA LEU A 105 4.46 9.79 -2.59
C LEU A 105 3.68 11.10 -2.42
N ASP A 106 3.97 12.12 -3.21
CA ASP A 106 3.21 13.38 -3.21
C ASP A 106 1.78 13.18 -3.72
N ALA A 107 1.62 12.51 -4.87
CA ALA A 107 0.30 12.17 -5.42
C ALA A 107 -0.51 11.32 -4.43
N ARG A 108 0.14 10.36 -3.77
CA ARG A 108 -0.49 9.53 -2.76
C ARG A 108 -0.97 10.33 -1.56
N LYS A 109 -0.18 11.26 -1.04
CA LYS A 109 -0.59 12.11 0.09
C LYS A 109 -1.81 12.96 -0.23
N VAL A 110 -1.98 13.37 -1.49
CA VAL A 110 -3.20 14.06 -1.93
C VAL A 110 -4.40 13.11 -1.85
N ALA A 111 -4.29 11.90 -2.38
CA ALA A 111 -5.36 10.89 -2.31
C ALA A 111 -5.76 10.56 -0.86
N MET A 112 -4.77 10.34 0.03
CA MET A 112 -5.02 10.07 1.45
C MET A 112 -5.81 11.18 2.14
N LYS A 113 -5.60 12.45 1.77
CA LYS A 113 -6.28 13.59 2.39
C LYS A 113 -7.72 13.78 1.91
N HIS A 114 -8.16 13.09 0.87
CA HIS A 114 -9.56 13.13 0.43
C HIS A 114 -10.47 12.29 1.31
N GLU A 115 -9.94 11.29 2.00
CA GLU A 115 -10.69 10.41 2.90
C GLU A 115 -10.35 10.76 4.35
N GLN A 116 -11.35 11.20 5.12
CA GLN A 116 -11.13 11.66 6.51
C GLN A 116 -10.50 10.57 7.40
N ALA A 117 -10.87 9.30 7.18
CA ALA A 117 -10.28 8.15 7.87
C ALA A 117 -8.77 7.99 7.62
N HIS A 118 -8.24 8.61 6.56
CA HIS A 118 -6.86 8.46 6.09
C HIS A 118 -6.04 9.77 6.19
N ALA A 119 -6.50 10.76 6.96
CA ALA A 119 -5.86 12.07 7.06
C ALA A 119 -4.43 12.03 7.65
N ASP A 120 -4.12 11.05 8.50
CA ASP A 120 -2.76 10.81 8.99
C ASP A 120 -1.90 10.17 7.88
N THR A 121 -0.83 10.87 7.49
CA THR A 121 0.08 10.46 6.41
C THR A 121 1.42 9.95 6.92
N SER A 122 1.55 9.59 8.21
CA SER A 122 2.80 9.13 8.84
C SER A 122 3.39 7.89 8.16
N ARG A 123 2.55 6.96 7.65
CA ARG A 123 3.02 5.82 6.83
C ARG A 123 3.82 6.25 5.59
N VAL A 124 3.56 7.45 5.07
CA VAL A 124 4.37 8.08 4.03
C VAL A 124 5.49 8.91 4.65
N ASP A 125 5.15 9.86 5.52
CA ASP A 125 6.08 10.91 5.98
C ASP A 125 7.20 10.42 6.88
N THR A 126 6.90 9.50 7.79
CA THR A 126 7.82 9.01 8.82
C THR A 126 8.24 7.56 8.58
N ALA A 127 7.88 6.98 7.43
CA ALA A 127 8.36 5.67 6.97
C ALA A 127 8.88 5.72 5.52
N GLN A 128 8.01 5.70 4.51
CA GLN A 128 8.45 5.58 3.10
C GLN A 128 9.38 6.71 2.65
N ARG A 129 9.07 7.97 3.02
CA ARG A 129 9.94 9.11 2.74
C ARG A 129 11.25 9.05 3.51
N VAL A 130 11.29 8.45 4.70
CA VAL A 130 12.52 8.25 5.46
C VAL A 130 13.43 7.25 4.73
N PHE A 131 12.89 6.11 4.29
CA PHE A 131 13.65 5.12 3.53
C PHE A 131 14.19 5.72 2.22
N LEU A 132 13.37 6.51 1.52
CA LEU A 132 13.76 7.19 0.29
C LEU A 132 14.87 8.22 0.52
N ARG A 133 14.75 9.06 1.56
CA ARG A 133 15.78 10.06 1.92
C ARG A 133 17.10 9.43 2.31
N ASN A 134 17.06 8.25 2.93
CA ASN A 134 18.25 7.48 3.28
C ASN A 134 18.88 6.77 2.06
N GLY A 135 18.28 6.88 0.87
CA GLY A 135 18.75 6.21 -0.33
C GLY A 135 18.58 4.68 -0.29
N ASN A 136 17.81 4.14 0.66
CA ASN A 136 17.61 2.69 0.82
C ASN A 136 16.58 2.16 -0.19
N LEU A 137 16.92 2.25 -1.47
CA LEU A 137 16.04 1.92 -2.59
C LEU A 137 15.81 0.42 -2.73
N ASP A 138 16.68 -0.39 -2.12
CA ASP A 138 16.56 -1.85 -2.03
C ASP A 138 15.87 -2.32 -0.73
N LEU A 139 15.42 -1.39 0.12
CA LEU A 139 14.69 -1.69 1.36
C LEU A 139 15.44 -2.68 2.28
N ASN A 140 16.77 -2.59 2.30
CA ASN A 140 17.62 -3.46 3.10
C ASN A 140 17.46 -3.14 4.59
N THR A 141 17.58 -4.17 5.44
CA THR A 141 17.65 -3.97 6.88
C THR A 141 19.04 -3.46 7.29
N PRO A 142 19.17 -2.74 8.42
CA PRO A 142 18.12 -2.40 9.38
C PRO A 142 17.17 -1.29 8.88
N LEU A 143 15.87 -1.48 9.15
CA LEU A 143 14.82 -0.48 8.91
C LEU A 143 14.36 0.11 10.23
N SER A 144 14.23 1.43 10.31
CA SER A 144 13.63 2.13 11.45
C SER A 144 12.66 3.19 10.96
N TRP A 145 11.45 3.22 11.49
CA TRP A 145 10.42 4.16 11.06
C TRP A 145 9.41 4.45 12.18
N LYS A 146 8.53 5.42 11.92
CA LYS A 146 7.36 5.68 12.77
C LYS A 146 6.06 5.69 11.97
N VAL A 147 4.98 5.23 12.60
CA VAL A 147 3.59 5.41 12.12
C VAL A 147 2.73 5.73 13.34
N TYR A 148 1.86 6.72 13.22
CA TYR A 148 1.00 7.22 14.32
C TYR A 148 1.77 7.63 15.60
N GLY A 149 3.04 7.98 15.46
CA GLY A 149 3.93 8.36 16.58
C GLY A 149 4.77 7.22 17.16
N ASP A 150 4.35 5.97 16.94
CA ASP A 150 5.02 4.78 17.47
C ASP A 150 6.23 4.39 16.63
N SER A 151 7.30 3.94 17.30
CA SER A 151 8.56 3.57 16.64
C SER A 151 8.66 2.07 16.41
N TYR A 152 9.11 1.70 15.22
CA TYR A 152 9.28 0.30 14.80
C TYR A 152 10.68 0.08 14.23
N ARG A 153 11.17 -1.15 14.36
CA ARG A 153 12.48 -1.56 13.85
C ARG A 153 12.48 -3.00 13.35
N ILE A 154 13.16 -3.24 12.22
CA ILE A 154 13.52 -4.57 11.71
C ILE A 154 15.04 -4.57 11.54
N ASN A 155 15.72 -5.61 12.05
CA ASN A 155 17.17 -5.80 11.93
C ASN A 155 17.50 -6.80 10.83
#